data_AF-A0A3B1C5W3-F1
#
_entry.id   AF-A0A3B1C5W3-F1
#
_cell.length_a   1.000
_cell.length_b   1.000
_cell.length_c   1.000
_cell.angle_alpha   90.00
_cell.angle_beta   90.00
_cell.angle_gamma   90.00
#
_symmetry.space_group_name_H-M   'P 1'
#
loop_
_entity.id
_entity.type
_entity.pdbx_description
1 polymer ?
#
loop_
_entity_poly.entity_id
_entity_poly.type
_entity_poly.pdbx_seq_one_letter_code
_entity_poly.pdbx_strand_id
1 'polypeptide(L)' 'MSMIPPHTIDEVRMRSDIVEVISRYIPLKKAGASYRALCPFHEEKTPS' A
#
# COMPACT_ATOMS: atom_id res chain seq x y z
N MET A 1 -6.50 9.65 -22.29
CA MET A 1 -5.75 10.50 -21.34
C MET A 1 -6.65 10.79 -20.15
N SER A 2 -6.15 10.61 -18.93
CA SER A 2 -6.89 10.76 -17.67
C SER A 2 -7.54 12.14 -17.52
N MET A 3 -8.84 12.17 -17.16
CA MET A 3 -9.65 13.38 -16.93
C MET A 3 -9.32 14.14 -15.62
N ILE A 4 -8.36 13.64 -14.84
CA ILE A 4 -8.03 14.19 -13.51
C ILE A 4 -6.72 14.99 -13.62
N PRO A 5 -6.68 16.25 -13.14
CA PRO A 5 -5.47 17.04 -13.12
C PRO A 5 -4.34 16.37 -12.30
N PRO A 6 -3.07 16.47 -12.74
CA PRO A 6 -1.94 15.87 -12.02
C PRO A 6 -1.85 16.30 -10.54
N HIS A 7 -2.07 17.58 -10.25
CA HIS A 7 -2.01 18.09 -8.87
C HIS A 7 -3.03 17.42 -7.94
N THR A 8 -4.20 17.05 -8.46
CA THR A 8 -5.23 16.35 -7.68
C THR A 8 -4.77 14.93 -7.35
N ILE A 9 -4.08 14.25 -8.27
CA ILE A 9 -3.53 12.92 -8.02
C ILE A 9 -2.46 12.99 -6.91
N ASP A 10 -1.61 14.01 -6.94
CA ASP A 10 -0.57 14.19 -5.93
C ASP A 10 -1.14 14.54 -4.56
N GLU A 11 -2.18 15.38 -4.50
CA GLU A 11 -2.90 15.70 -3.26
C GLU A 11 -3.50 14.43 -2.62
N VAL A 12 -4.10 13.54 -3.42
CA VAL A 12 -4.63 12.26 -2.95
C VAL A 12 -3.51 11.39 -2.40
N ARG A 13 -2.38 11.27 -3.11
CA ARG A 13 -1.22 10.47 -2.65
C ARG A 13 -0.64 11.02 -1.35
N MET A 14 -0.52 12.34 -1.21
CA MET A 14 0.01 12.98 0.00
C MET A 14 -0.88 12.78 1.23
N ARG A 15 -2.20 12.74 1.04
CA ARG A 15 -3.17 12.57 2.14
C ARG A 15 -3.47 11.12 2.49
N SER A 16 -3.06 10.17 1.65
CA SER A 16 -3.37 8.75 1.85
C SER A 16 -2.25 8.08 2.66
N ASP A 17 -2.62 7.43 3.77
CA ASP A 17 -1.72 6.49 4.44
C ASP A 17 -1.77 5.12 3.73
N ILE A 18 -0.68 4.78 3.05
CA ILE A 18 -0.58 3.51 2.31
C ILE A 18 -0.67 2.29 3.23
N VAL A 19 -0.23 2.41 4.50
CA VAL A 19 -0.31 1.33 5.48
C VAL A 19 -1.78 1.06 5.82
N GLU A 20 -2.57 2.12 6.04
CA GLU A 20 -4.01 2.00 6.29
C GLU A 20 -4.74 1.39 5.09
N VAL A 21 -4.43 1.87 3.88
CA VAL A 21 -5.06 1.38 2.64
C VAL A 21 -4.80 -0.12 2.47
N ILE A 22 -3.55 -0.57 2.62
CA ILE A 22 -3.19 -2.00 2.44
C ILE A 22 -3.74 -2.86 3.58
N SER A 23 -3.81 -2.35 4.81
CA SER A 23 -4.29 -3.09 5.99
C SER A 23 -5.76 -3.50 5.89
N ARG A 24 -6.54 -2.87 5.00
CA ARG A 24 -7.92 -3.28 4.68
C ARG A 24 -8.00 -4.57 3.85
N TYR A 25 -6.90 -4.96 3.18
CA TYR A 25 -6.85 -6.12 2.29
C TYR A 25 -6.07 -7.29 2.89
N ILE A 26 -4.93 -7.02 3.53
CA ILE A 26 -4.06 -8.05 4.11
C ILE A 26 -3.52 -7.61 5.47
N PRO A 27 -3.29 -8.55 6.40
CA PRO A 27 -2.71 -8.23 7.70
C PRO A 27 -1.24 -7.83 7.54
N LEU A 28 -0.90 -6.60 7.92
CA LEU A 28 0.47 -6.10 7.96
C LEU A 28 1.09 -6.32 9.35
N LYS A 29 2.36 -6.71 9.38
CA LYS A 29 3.16 -6.82 10.61
C LYS A 29 4.29 -5.80 10.61
N LYS A 30 4.45 -5.05 11.70
CA LYS A 30 5.57 -4.09 11.87
C LYS A 30 6.91 -4.82 11.94
N ALA A 31 7.88 -4.36 11.17
CA ALA A 31 9.24 -4.88 11.07
C ALA A 31 10.23 -3.71 11.05
N GLY A 32 10.59 -3.22 12.24
CA GLY A 32 11.43 -2.02 12.40
C GLY A 32 10.70 -0.77 11.91
N ALA A 33 11.31 -0.08 10.93
CA ALA A 33 10.73 1.11 10.30
C ALA A 33 9.70 0.79 9.20
N SER A 34 9.58 -0.49 8.80
CA SER A 34 8.72 -0.92 7.70
C SER A 34 7.62 -1.87 8.16
N TYR A 35 6.74 -2.24 7.23
CA TYR A 35 5.72 -3.28 7.40
C TYR A 35 5.98 -4.44 6.44
N ARG A 36 5.62 -5.66 6.84
CA ARG A 36 5.74 -6.87 6.02
C ARG A 36 4.46 -7.69 6.07
N ALA A 37 4.19 -8.42 4.99
CA ALA A 37 3.09 -9.38 4.86
C ALA A 37 3.45 -10.44 3.80
N LEU A 38 2.61 -11.46 3.67
CA LEU A 38 2.67 -12.37 2.53
C LEU A 38 2.18 -11.63 1.28
N CYS A 39 2.87 -11.81 0.16
CA CYS A 39 2.48 -11.20 -1.09
C CYS A 39 1.11 -11.74 -1.55
N PRO A 40 0.10 -10.89 -1.81
CA PRO A 40 -1.20 -11.35 -2.31
C PRO A 40 -1.18 -11.69 -3.81
N PHE A 41 -0.06 -11.43 -4.49
CA PHE A 41 0.06 -11.61 -5.94
C PHE A 41 0.80 -12.89 -6.34
N HIS A 42 1.53 -13.51 -5.41
CA HIS A 42 2.29 -14.73 -5.65
C HIS A 42 2.01 -15.73 -4.53
N GLU A 43 1.81 -17.00 -4.87
CA GLU A 43 1.68 -18.08 -3.88
C GLU A 43 3.06 -18.44 -3.30
N GLU A 44 3.49 -17.67 -2.31
CA GLU A 44 4.69 -17.93 -1.53
C GLU A 44 4.37 -18.13 -0.05
N LYS A 45 5.22 -18.89 0.64
CA LYS A 45 5.05 -19.20 2.07
C LYS A 45 5.86 -18.29 2.99
N THR A 46 6.69 -17.42 2.42
CA THR A 46 7.59 -16.52 3.13
C THR A 46 7.25 -15.08 2.80
N PRO A 47 7.21 -14.16 3.78
CA PRO A 47 7.03 -12.74 3.51
C PRO A 47 8.20 -12.20 2.66
N SER A 48 7.90 -11.69 1.46
CA SER A 48 8.83 -10.98 0.56
C SER A 48 9.11 -9.56 1.02
#